data_AF-A0AAV5WKT9-F1
#
_entry.id   AF-A0AAV5WKT9-F1
#
_cell.length_a   1.000
_cell.length_b   1.000
_cell.length_c   1.000
_cell.angle_alpha   90.00
_cell.angle_beta   90.00
_cell.angle_gamma   90.00
#
_symmetry.space_group_name_H-M   'P 1'
#
loop_
_entity.id
_entity.type
_entity.pdbx_description
1 polymer ?
#
loop_
_entity_poly.entity_id
_entity_poly.type
_entity_poly.pdbx_seq_one_letter_code
_entity_poly.pdbx_strand_id
1 'polypeptide(L)'
;PYSYYEQHPPWGGRKGTIYLATPTVASGITLDDIHLVIDSAVFRIPSPYSISGLDKLELQWIDKKMLLQRAGRAGRTVDGKYRLCASRQLAKDII
;
A
#
# COMPACT_ATOMS: atom_id res chain seq x y z
N PRO A 1 21.90 -12.17 -7.35
CA PRO A 1 20.48 -12.57 -7.32
C PRO A 1 19.86 -12.32 -5.94
N TYR A 2 19.16 -11.19 -5.79
CA TYR A 2 18.61 -10.73 -4.51
C TYR A 2 17.50 -11.67 -4.00
N SER A 3 17.81 -12.48 -3.01
CA SER A 3 16.89 -13.33 -2.25
C SER A 3 16.21 -12.50 -1.16
N TYR A 4 15.24 -11.68 -1.53
CA TYR A 4 14.48 -10.89 -0.55
C TYR A 4 13.44 -11.79 0.17
N TYR A 5 13.79 -12.22 1.39
CA TYR A 5 12.87 -12.66 2.46
C TYR A 5 12.19 -14.04 2.37
N GLU A 6 12.95 -15.14 2.34
CA GLU A 6 12.48 -16.38 2.99
C GLU A 6 12.95 -16.37 4.46
N GLN A 7 12.35 -15.53 5.30
CA GLN A 7 12.47 -15.67 6.75
C GLN A 7 11.23 -16.41 7.24
N HIS A 8 11.40 -17.69 7.59
CA HIS A 8 10.34 -18.49 8.18
C HIS A 8 10.09 -18.04 9.64
N PRO A 9 8.86 -17.69 10.03
CA PRO A 9 8.56 -17.46 11.43
C PRO A 9 8.57 -18.80 12.19
N PRO A 10 9.11 -18.87 13.42
CA PRO A 10 9.27 -20.11 14.18
C PRO A 10 7.97 -20.70 14.78
N TRP A 11 6.82 -20.05 14.57
CA TRP A 11 5.54 -20.46 15.16
C TRP A 11 4.56 -20.86 14.06
N GLY A 12 4.11 -22.12 14.08
CA GLY A 12 3.39 -22.83 13.02
C GLY A 12 1.97 -22.35 12.65
N GLY A 13 1.78 -21.05 12.46
CA GLY A 13 0.59 -20.50 11.78
C GLY A 13 0.67 -20.69 10.25
N ARG A 14 -0.49 -20.65 9.58
CA ARG A 14 -0.58 -20.78 8.10
C ARG A 14 0.40 -19.81 7.43
N LYS A 15 1.34 -20.37 6.66
CA LYS A 15 2.38 -19.67 5.89
C LYS A 15 1.74 -18.64 4.95
N GLY A 16 1.70 -17.37 5.33
CA GLY A 16 1.28 -16.28 4.46
C GLY A 16 2.45 -15.31 4.28
N THR A 17 2.88 -15.09 3.04
CA THR A 17 3.90 -14.08 2.72
C THR A 17 3.31 -12.69 2.95
N ILE A 18 3.99 -11.86 3.73
CA ILE A 18 3.60 -10.47 3.98
C ILE A 18 4.50 -9.56 3.17
N TYR A 19 3.88 -8.75 2.32
CA TYR A 19 4.57 -7.72 1.55
C TYR A 19 4.32 -6.35 2.18
N LEU A 20 5.40 -5.67 2.57
CA LEU A 20 5.36 -4.26 2.97
C LEU A 20 5.80 -3.42 1.77
N ALA A 21 4.93 -2.53 1.31
CA ALA A 21 5.15 -1.78 0.08
C ALA A 21 4.84 -0.29 0.27
N THR A 22 5.59 0.54 -0.45
CA THR A 22 5.25 1.95 -0.68
C THR A 22 4.55 2.10 -2.04
N PRO A 23 3.79 3.18 -2.25
CA PRO A 23 3.13 3.47 -3.53
C PRO A 23 4.03 3.45 -4.76
N THR A 24 5.36 3.55 -4.64
CA THR A 24 6.28 3.44 -5.79
C THR A 24 6.43 1.99 -6.30
N VAL A 25 6.03 1.00 -5.48
CA VAL A 25 5.83 -0.39 -5.94
C VAL A 25 4.48 -0.56 -6.67
N ALA A 26 3.64 0.49 -6.73
CA ALA A 26 2.31 0.40 -7.32
C ALA A 26 2.28 0.23 -8.86
N SER A 27 3.42 0.27 -9.54
CA SER A 27 3.51 -0.03 -10.97
C SER A 27 4.48 -1.15 -11.35
N GLY A 28 5.35 -1.62 -10.44
CA GLY A 28 6.51 -2.43 -10.84
C GLY A 28 6.41 -3.94 -10.61
N ILE A 29 5.52 -4.42 -9.73
CA ILE A 29 5.50 -5.84 -9.34
C ILE A 29 4.06 -6.36 -9.35
N THR A 30 3.82 -7.36 -10.18
CA THR A 30 2.61 -8.19 -10.15
C THR A 30 2.88 -9.34 -9.19
N LEU A 31 2.09 -9.42 -8.13
CA LEU A 31 2.08 -10.55 -7.20
C LEU A 31 0.76 -11.27 -7.46
N ASP A 32 0.84 -12.51 -7.94
CA ASP A 32 -0.35 -13.18 -8.44
C ASP A 32 -1.35 -13.57 -7.33
N ASP A 33 -0.91 -13.75 -6.08
CA ASP A 33 -1.74 -14.36 -5.02
C ASP A 33 -2.02 -13.48 -3.80
N ILE A 34 -2.28 -12.18 -3.99
CA ILE A 34 -2.61 -11.28 -2.88
C ILE A 34 -4.06 -11.49 -2.43
N HIS A 35 -4.23 -12.12 -1.27
CA HIS A 35 -5.53 -12.40 -0.65
C HIS A 35 -6.11 -11.19 0.09
N LEU A 36 -5.24 -10.33 0.63
CA LEU A 36 -5.63 -9.18 1.44
C LEU A 36 -4.71 -7.99 1.16
N VAL A 37 -5.31 -6.85 0.83
CA VAL A 37 -4.65 -5.55 0.83
C VAL A 37 -5.13 -4.75 2.04
N ILE A 38 -4.18 -4.28 2.85
CA ILE A 38 -4.40 -3.33 3.94
C ILE A 38 -3.77 -2.00 3.50
N ASP A 39 -4.60 -0.97 3.32
CA ASP A 39 -4.17 0.30 2.75
C ASP A 39 -4.34 1.44 3.75
N SER A 40 -3.26 2.19 3.97
CA SER A 40 -3.26 3.40 4.80
C SER A 40 -3.83 4.63 4.06
N ALA A 41 -4.06 4.53 2.75
CA ALA A 41 -4.54 5.61 1.89
C ALA A 41 -3.71 6.89 1.88
N VAL A 42 -2.45 6.80 2.30
CA VAL A 42 -1.51 7.92 2.23
C VAL A 42 -0.32 7.59 1.34
N PHE A 43 0.37 8.65 0.91
CA PHE A 43 1.68 8.58 0.28
C PHE A 43 2.52 9.79 0.66
N ARG A 44 3.85 9.66 0.56
CA ARG A 44 4.75 10.80 0.72
C ARG A 44 4.95 11.48 -0.63
N ILE A 45 4.78 12.79 -0.66
CA ILE A 45 5.03 13.61 -1.84
C ILE A 45 5.95 14.78 -1.46
N PRO A 46 6.92 15.13 -2.33
CA PRO A 46 7.67 16.38 -2.19
C PRO A 46 6.72 17.57 -2.32
N SER A 47 6.83 18.54 -1.42
CA SER A 47 6.12 19.81 -1.50
C SER A 47 7.08 20.97 -1.24
N PRO A 48 6.91 22.13 -1.90
CA PRO A 48 7.82 23.25 -1.74
C PRO A 48 7.88 23.76 -0.29
N TYR A 49 9.09 24.01 0.21
CA TYR A 49 9.31 24.69 1.48
C TYR A 49 9.86 26.09 1.25
N SER A 50 8.98 27.09 1.39
CA SER A 50 9.23 28.49 1.04
C SER A 50 10.38 29.16 1.80
N ILE A 51 10.77 28.62 2.96
CA ILE A 51 11.78 29.22 3.83
C ILE A 51 13.21 28.89 3.38
N SER A 52 13.45 27.69 2.83
CA SER A 52 14.80 27.25 2.46
C SER A 52 15.01 27.01 0.97
N GLY A 53 13.96 27.06 0.15
CA GLY A 53 14.02 26.70 -1.28
C GLY A 53 14.23 25.20 -1.52
N LEU A 54 14.15 24.37 -0.49
CA LEU A 54 14.16 22.91 -0.59
C LEU A 54 12.72 22.37 -0.61
N ASP A 55 12.57 21.11 -0.99
CA ASP A 55 11.32 20.39 -0.79
C ASP A 55 11.28 19.75 0.60
N LYS A 56 10.10 19.75 1.21
CA LYS A 56 9.76 18.89 2.35
C LYS A 56 9.01 17.66 1.85
N LEU A 57 9.08 16.56 2.59
CA LEU A 57 8.25 15.38 2.33
C LEU A 57 7.04 15.38 3.24
N GLU A 58 5.86 15.45 2.64
CA GLU A 58 4.59 15.46 3.39
C GLU A 58 3.78 14.21 3.10
N LEU A 59 3.08 13.72 4.12
CA LEU A 59 2.06 12.69 3.95
C LEU A 59 0.80 13.35 3.42
N GLN A 60 0.31 12.85 2.29
CA GLN A 60 -0.95 13.27 1.70
C GLN A 60 -1.86 12.07 1.47
N TRP A 61 -3.16 12.31 1.55
CA TRP A 61 -4.17 11.34 1.17
C TRP A 61 -4.11 11.10 -0.34
N ILE A 62 -4.27 9.84 -0.74
CA ILE A 62 -4.39 9.47 -2.14
C ILE A 62 -5.78 9.79 -2.68
N ASP A 63 -5.88 9.93 -3.99
CA ASP A 63 -7.19 10.07 -4.64
C ASP A 63 -7.93 8.72 -4.77
N LYS A 64 -9.19 8.81 -5.19
CA LYS A 64 -10.05 7.65 -5.44
C LYS A 64 -9.48 6.69 -6.50
N LYS A 65 -8.83 7.19 -7.55
CA LYS A 65 -8.26 6.37 -8.62
C LYS A 65 -7.12 5.50 -8.09
N MET A 66 -6.27 6.06 -7.25
CA MET A 66 -5.19 5.38 -6.56
C MET A 66 -5.72 4.34 -5.58
N LEU A 67 -6.79 4.64 -4.82
CA LEU A 67 -7.46 3.64 -3.98
C LEU A 67 -7.95 2.44 -4.81
N LEU A 68 -8.63 2.69 -5.92
CA LEU A 68 -9.13 1.63 -6.80
C LEU A 68 -8.00 0.78 -7.38
N GLN A 69 -6.90 1.42 -7.78
CA GLN A 69 -5.71 0.72 -8.27
C GLN A 69 -5.07 -0.16 -7.18
N ARG A 70 -4.97 0.34 -5.94
CA ARG A 70 -4.44 -0.42 -4.79
C ARG A 70 -5.38 -1.56 -4.40
N ALA A 71 -6.69 -1.33 -4.39
CA ALA A 71 -7.70 -2.36 -4.15
C ALA A 71 -7.64 -3.48 -5.19
N GLY A 72 -7.41 -3.14 -6.47
CA GLY A 72 -7.24 -4.09 -7.57
C GLY A 72 -6.00 -4.99 -7.48
N ARG A 73 -5.14 -4.81 -6.46
CA ARG A 73 -4.06 -5.76 -6.16
C ARG A 73 -4.57 -6.99 -5.43
N ALA A 74 -5.66 -6.88 -4.67
CA ALA A 74 -6.27 -8.03 -4.03
C ALA A 74 -7.10 -8.82 -5.05
N GLY A 75 -6.98 -10.13 -5.01
CA GLY A 75 -7.89 -11.04 -5.70
C GLY A 75 -7.81 -11.05 -7.22
N ARG A 76 -6.59 -11.02 -7.76
CA ARG A 76 -6.36 -11.18 -9.20
C ARG A 76 -6.61 -12.63 -9.66
N THR A 77 -6.12 -13.61 -8.90
CA THR A 77 -6.24 -15.06 -9.18
C THR A 77 -7.05 -15.81 -8.11
N VAL A 78 -7.35 -15.15 -6.99
CA VAL A 78 -7.99 -15.73 -5.79
C VAL A 78 -9.08 -14.79 -5.25
N ASP A 79 -9.88 -15.24 -4.27
CA ASP A 79 -10.81 -14.35 -3.56
C ASP A 79 -10.03 -13.28 -2.77
N GLY A 80 -10.11 -12.02 -3.22
CA GLY A 80 -9.42 -10.89 -2.63
C GLY A 80 -10.27 -10.09 -1.65
N LYS A 81 -9.62 -9.57 -0.60
CA LYS A 81 -10.23 -8.59 0.31
C LYS A 81 -9.40 -7.30 0.33
N TYR A 82 -10.09 -6.19 0.41
CA TYR A 82 -9.49 -4.87 0.61
C TYR A 82 -9.94 -4.29 1.95
N ARG A 83 -9.01 -3.66 2.67
CA ARG A 83 -9.27 -2.97 3.95
C ARG A 83 -8.60 -1.61 3.94
N LEU A 84 -9.41 -0.57 4.03
CA LEU A 84 -8.96 0.80 4.22
C LEU A 84 -8.76 1.07 5.72
N CYS A 85 -7.54 1.42 6.10
CA CYS A 85 -7.16 1.85 7.45
C CYS A 85 -7.30 3.37 7.60
N ALA A 86 -8.53 3.86 7.45
CA ALA A 86 -8.88 5.26 7.65
C ALA A 86 -10.09 5.37 8.60
N SER A 87 -10.25 6.53 9.23
CA SER A 87 -11.48 6.81 9.98
C SER A 87 -12.68 6.78 9.02
N ARG A 88 -13.87 6.41 9.51
CA ARG A 88 -15.09 6.37 8.68
C ARG A 88 -15.39 7.73 8.03
N GLN A 89 -15.10 8.83 8.73
CA GLN A 89 -15.32 10.18 8.18
C GLN A 89 -14.38 10.42 7.00
N LEU A 90 -13.09 10.21 7.21
CA LEU A 90 -12.08 10.39 6.18
C LEU A 90 -12.31 9.47 4.97
N ALA A 91 -12.79 8.25 5.20
CA ALA A 91 -13.14 7.34 4.11
C ALA A 91 -14.26 7.91 3.20
N LYS A 92 -15.21 8.69 3.75
CA LYS A 92 -16.24 9.36 2.94
C LYS A 92 -15.69 10.53 2.13
N ASP A 93 -14.67 11.19 2.66
CA ASP A 93 -14.08 12.36 2.01
C ASP A 93 -13.16 11.97 0.84
N ILE A 94 -12.68 10.71 0.82
CA ILE A 94 -11.80 10.17 -0.22
C ILE A 94 -12.56 9.33 -1.27
N ILE A 95 -13.65 8.64 -0.89
CA ILE A 95 -14.45 7.74 -1.78
C ILE A 95 -15.63 8.46 -2.41
#